data_AF-A0A2G9G6Y9-F1
#
_entry.id   AF-A0A2G9G6Y9-F1
#
_cell.length_a   1.000
_cell.length_b   1.000
_cell.length_c   1.000
_cell.angle_alpha   90.00
_cell.angle_beta   90.00
_cell.angle_gamma   90.00
#
_symmetry.space_group_name_H-M   'P 1'
#
loop_
_entity.id
_entity.type
_entity.pdbx_description
1 polymer ?
#
loop_
_entity_poly.entity_id
_entity_poly.type
_entity_poly.pdbx_seq_one_letter_code
_entity_poly.pdbx_strand_id
1 'polypeptide(L)'
;MRLLTGEQESSFRFVPHSISAFGSTVLAEGFDQSRSIAWVHAWTVTDGIITQVREYFNTSLTVTRFGKADQSDCSTSSIVPLHCPSVWESSLPDRVGKSVPGLVLAI
;
A
#
# COMPACT_ATOMS: atom_id res chain seq x y z
N MET A 1 -22.87 -27.82 10.20
CA MET A 1 -23.03 -26.36 10.36
C MET A 1 -21.82 -25.84 11.11
N ARG A 2 -21.02 -24.93 10.53
CA ARG A 2 -19.88 -24.31 11.22
C ARG A 2 -20.39 -23.07 11.96
N LEU A 3 -20.29 -23.08 13.28
CA LEU A 3 -20.77 -22.01 14.15
C LEU A 3 -19.81 -20.82 14.04
N LEU A 4 -20.30 -19.64 13.65
CA LEU A 4 -19.53 -18.40 13.53
C LEU A 4 -19.46 -17.69 14.89
N THR A 5 -18.94 -18.35 15.93
CA THR A 5 -18.95 -17.83 17.31
C THR A 5 -17.93 -16.74 17.60
N GLY A 6 -17.15 -16.31 16.61
CA GLY A 6 -16.04 -15.38 16.88
C GLY A 6 -15.06 -15.97 17.89
N GLU A 7 -14.83 -17.29 17.83
CA GLU A 7 -13.80 -17.92 18.63
C GLU A 7 -12.47 -17.22 18.31
N GLN A 8 -11.80 -16.72 19.34
CA GLN A 8 -10.55 -15.98 19.22
C GLN A 8 -9.43 -16.96 18.85
N GLU A 9 -9.40 -17.33 17.58
CA GLU A 9 -8.26 -17.90 16.90
C GLU A 9 -7.12 -16.90 17.05
N SER A 10 -6.26 -17.11 18.07
CA SER A 10 -4.97 -16.46 18.32
C SER A 10 -4.84 -15.03 17.78
N SER A 11 -4.85 -14.01 18.67
CA SER A 11 -4.84 -12.59 18.29
C SER A 11 -3.86 -12.28 17.15
N PHE A 12 -4.39 -12.00 15.96
CA PHE A 12 -3.60 -11.47 14.86
C PHE A 12 -3.03 -10.12 15.27
N ARG A 13 -1.74 -9.88 15.00
CA ARG A 13 -1.06 -8.63 15.33
C ARG A 13 -0.51 -8.01 14.06
N PHE A 14 -0.83 -6.74 13.84
CA PHE A 14 -0.18 -5.93 12.82
C PHE A 14 1.24 -5.58 13.29
N VAL A 15 2.21 -6.38 12.88
CA VAL A 15 3.64 -6.09 13.07
C VAL A 15 4.21 -5.64 11.73
N PRO A 16 4.46 -4.32 11.53
CA PRO A 16 5.02 -3.84 10.28
C PRO A 16 6.39 -4.49 10.03
N HIS A 17 6.56 -5.00 8.82
CA HIS A 17 7.86 -5.43 8.30
C HIS A 17 8.64 -4.26 7.68
N SER A 18 7.95 -3.36 6.99
CA SER A 18 8.52 -2.19 6.32
C SER A 18 7.57 -0.99 6.40
N ILE A 19 8.13 0.21 6.46
CA ILE A 19 7.40 1.48 6.50
C ILE A 19 8.07 2.47 5.54
N SER A 20 7.27 3.09 4.66
CA SER A 20 7.71 4.11 3.69
C SER A 20 6.78 5.32 3.75
N ALA A 21 7.33 6.54 3.63
CA ALA A 21 6.54 7.77 3.68
C ALA A 21 6.64 8.57 2.37
N PHE A 22 5.50 9.10 1.92
CA PHE A 22 5.34 9.93 0.72
C PHE A 22 4.45 11.14 1.04
N GLY A 23 5.06 12.28 1.36
CA GLY A 23 4.31 13.46 1.80
C GLY A 23 3.50 13.15 3.08
N SER A 24 2.18 13.37 3.01
CA SER A 24 1.26 13.03 4.11
C SER A 24 0.82 11.57 4.15
N THR A 25 1.23 10.75 3.17
CA THR A 25 0.85 9.33 3.09
C THR A 25 1.98 8.46 3.64
N VAL A 26 1.67 7.58 4.59
CA VAL A 26 2.60 6.57 5.12
C VAL A 26 2.09 5.19 4.77
N LEU A 27 2.95 4.34 4.22
CA LEU A 27 2.66 2.95 3.91
C LEU A 27 3.38 2.06 4.91
N ALA A 28 2.64 1.20 5.58
CA ALA A 28 3.18 0.14 6.42
C ALA A 28 2.74 -1.20 5.83
N GLU A 29 3.68 -2.10 5.57
CA GLU A 29 3.38 -3.46 5.11
C GLU A 29 3.86 -4.50 6.12
N GLY A 30 3.16 -5.63 6.17
CA GLY A 30 3.54 -6.77 7.01
C GLY A 30 2.90 -8.06 6.53
N PHE A 31 3.32 -9.17 7.15
CA PHE A 31 2.84 -10.49 6.81
C PHE A 31 2.88 -11.44 8.02
N ASP A 32 2.03 -12.47 7.97
CA ASP A 32 2.05 -13.62 8.87
C ASP A 32 2.16 -14.87 8.00
N GLN A 33 3.35 -15.47 7.99
CA GLN A 33 3.63 -16.67 7.21
C GLN A 33 2.76 -17.85 7.64
N SER A 34 2.53 -18.00 8.95
CA SER A 34 1.80 -19.14 9.52
C SER A 34 0.34 -19.16 9.07
N ARG A 35 -0.24 -17.97 8.86
CA ARG A 35 -1.61 -17.79 8.38
C ARG A 35 -1.70 -17.58 6.87
N SER A 36 -0.56 -17.50 6.19
CA SER A 36 -0.48 -17.06 4.80
C SER A 36 -1.23 -15.74 4.59
N ILE A 37 -0.97 -14.73 5.42
CA ILE A 37 -1.60 -13.40 5.34
C ILE A 37 -0.54 -12.36 5.02
N ALA A 38 -0.83 -11.48 4.08
CA ALA A 38 -0.10 -10.25 3.83
C ALA A 38 -1.04 -9.05 3.99
N TRP A 39 -0.52 -7.91 4.42
CA TRP A 39 -1.30 -6.69 4.56
C TRP A 39 -0.46 -5.45 4.26
N VAL A 40 -1.11 -4.43 3.70
CA VAL A 40 -0.59 -3.06 3.62
C VAL A 40 -1.62 -2.11 4.22
N HIS A 41 -1.16 -1.20 5.07
CA HIS A 41 -1.93 -0.05 5.50
C HIS A 41 -1.38 1.21 4.86
N ALA A 42 -2.26 2.00 4.27
CA ALA A 42 -1.98 3.37 3.86
C ALA A 42 -2.62 4.34 4.86
N TRP A 43 -1.79 5.12 5.52
CA TRP A 43 -2.20 6.11 6.49
C TRP A 43 -2.09 7.50 5.90
N THR A 44 -3.09 8.35 6.12
CA THR A 44 -2.92 9.79 5.97
C THR A 44 -2.55 10.36 7.32
N VAL A 45 -1.45 11.10 7.38
CA VAL A 45 -0.92 11.72 8.60
C VAL A 45 -0.98 13.24 8.48
N THR A 46 -1.54 13.89 9.49
CA THR A 46 -1.61 15.35 9.60
C THR A 46 -1.25 15.73 11.03
N ASP A 47 -0.28 16.63 11.20
CA ASP A 47 0.21 17.07 12.51
C ASP A 47 0.62 15.92 13.46
N GLY A 48 1.22 14.87 12.90
CA GLY A 48 1.63 13.66 13.64
C GLY A 48 0.49 12.72 14.02
N ILE A 49 -0.75 13.01 13.61
CA ILE A 49 -1.94 12.21 13.88
C ILE A 49 -2.34 11.47 12.60
N ILE A 50 -2.61 10.17 12.71
CA ILE A 50 -3.22 9.39 11.63
C ILE A 50 -4.69 9.79 11.52
N THR A 51 -5.06 10.45 10.42
CA THR A 51 -6.42 10.94 10.17
C THR A 51 -7.24 10.00 9.29
N GLN A 52 -6.58 9.16 8.49
CA GLN A 52 -7.23 8.14 7.67
C GLN A 52 -6.40 6.85 7.65
N VAL A 53 -7.09 5.72 7.58
CA VAL A 53 -6.47 4.40 7.39
C VAL A 53 -7.20 3.70 6.24
N ARG A 54 -6.44 3.21 5.27
CA ARG A 54 -6.93 2.29 4.25
C ARG A 54 -6.15 0.99 4.35
N GLU A 55 -6.86 -0.12 4.46
CA GLU A 55 -6.28 -1.45 4.62
C GLU A 55 -6.46 -2.30 3.38
N TYR A 56 -5.40 -3.02 3.02
CA TYR A 56 -5.36 -3.94 1.90
C TYR A 56 -4.83 -5.28 2.40
N PHE A 57 -5.71 -6.27 2.53
CA PHE A 57 -5.33 -7.64 2.89
C PHE A 57 -5.15 -8.51 1.65
N ASN A 58 -4.10 -9.35 1.65
CA ASN A 58 -3.76 -10.27 0.58
C ASN A 58 -3.89 -9.63 -0.81
N THR A 59 -3.32 -8.43 -0.93
CA THR A 59 -3.36 -7.59 -2.13
C THR A 59 -1.98 -6.97 -2.29
N SER A 60 -1.43 -7.02 -3.50
CA SER A 60 -0.18 -6.32 -3.84
C SER A 60 -0.49 -4.87 -4.16
N LEU A 61 0.33 -3.95 -3.67
CA LEU A 61 0.19 -2.52 -3.95
C LEU A 61 1.39 -1.99 -4.71
N THR A 62 1.11 -1.27 -5.79
CA THR A 62 2.07 -0.44 -6.52
C THR A 62 1.67 1.01 -6.33
N VAL A 63 2.60 1.84 -5.90
CA VAL A 63 2.34 3.27 -5.68
C VAL A 63 2.94 4.03 -6.83
N THR A 64 2.12 4.88 -7.44
CA THR A 64 2.55 5.72 -8.56
C THR A 64 2.34 7.17 -8.21
N ARG A 65 3.29 8.01 -8.63
CA ARG A 65 3.15 9.46 -8.47
C ARG A 65 2.32 10.01 -9.62
N PHE A 66 1.20 10.66 -9.30
CA PHE A 66 0.30 11.26 -10.29
C PHE A 66 0.40 12.79 -10.25
N GLY A 67 1.15 13.38 -11.19
CA GLY A 67 1.26 14.84 -11.32
C GLY A 67 2.69 15.33 -11.58
N LYS A 68 2.77 16.39 -12.39
CA LYS A 68 3.95 17.09 -12.95
C LYS A 68 5.33 16.63 -12.43
N ALA A 69 6.08 15.96 -13.31
CA ALA A 69 7.52 16.23 -13.38
C ALA A 69 7.68 17.75 -13.43
N ASP A 70 8.55 18.32 -12.59
CA ASP A 70 8.78 19.75 -12.51
C ASP A 70 8.86 20.33 -13.94
N GLN A 71 7.79 21.01 -14.37
CA GLN A 71 7.82 21.82 -15.57
C GLN A 71 8.64 23.06 -15.19
N SER A 72 9.96 22.94 -15.23
CA SER A 72 10.78 24.07 -15.62
C SER A 72 10.50 24.32 -17.10
N ASP A 73 9.67 25.31 -17.37
CA ASP A 73 9.64 26.10 -18.60
C ASP A 73 9.80 25.33 -19.92
N CYS A 74 8.68 24.90 -20.51
CA CYS A 74 8.58 25.00 -21.96
C CYS A 74 7.11 25.06 -22.40
N SER A 75 6.73 26.25 -22.85
CA SER A 75 5.52 26.51 -23.62
C SER A 75 5.57 25.72 -24.92
N THR A 76 4.98 24.53 -24.95
CA THR A 76 4.50 23.90 -26.19
C THR A 76 3.53 22.78 -25.83
N SER A 77 2.37 22.78 -26.49
CA SER A 77 1.30 21.80 -26.34
C SER A 77 1.69 20.44 -26.93
N SER A 78 2.66 19.76 -26.30
CA SER A 78 3.00 18.39 -26.62
C SER A 78 2.18 17.45 -25.72
N ILE A 79 1.68 16.36 -26.31
CA ILE A 79 1.08 15.26 -25.56
C ILE A 79 2.21 14.63 -24.75
N VAL A 80 2.39 15.10 -23.52
CA VAL A 80 3.37 14.51 -22.59
C VAL A 80 2.82 13.12 -22.26
N PRO A 81 3.59 12.03 -22.49
CA PRO A 81 3.21 10.73 -21.96
C PRO A 81 3.00 10.92 -20.46
N LEU A 82 1.80 10.61 -19.95
CA LEU A 82 1.51 10.58 -18.52
C LEU A 82 2.26 9.36 -17.94
N HIS A 83 3.58 9.45 -17.88
CA HIS A 83 4.39 8.46 -17.21
C HIS A 83 4.13 8.63 -15.71
N CYS A 84 3.39 7.70 -15.13
CA CYS A 84 3.17 7.62 -13.70
C CYS A 84 4.19 6.63 -13.15
N PRO A 85 5.44 7.06 -12.85
CA PRO A 85 6.47 6.14 -12.40
C PRO A 85 6.01 5.44 -11.12
N SER A 86 6.24 4.13 -11.06
CA SER A 86 6.18 3.37 -9.82
C SER A 86 7.27 3.92 -8.89
N VAL A 87 6.88 4.38 -7.71
CA VAL A 87 7.78 4.90 -6.69
C VAL A 87 7.93 3.94 -5.52
N TRP A 88 7.06 2.94 -5.42
CA TRP A 88 7.09 1.91 -4.40
C TRP A 88 6.22 0.72 -4.80
N GLU A 89 6.65 -0.48 -4.42
CA GLU A 89 5.91 -1.72 -4.64
C GLU A 89 5.96 -2.58 -3.38
N SER A 90 4.85 -3.22 -3.06
CA SER A 90 4.77 -4.09 -1.89
C SER A 90 5.61 -5.34 -2.10
N SER A 91 6.42 -5.72 -1.10
CA SER A 91 7.30 -6.89 -1.17
C SER A 91 6.58 -8.21 -0.80
N LEU A 92 5.26 -8.16 -0.69
CA LEU A 92 4.42 -9.19 -0.08
C LEU A 92 4.12 -10.42 -0.95
N PRO A 93 3.91 -10.33 -2.29
CA PRO A 93 3.55 -11.47 -3.11
C PRO A 93 4.56 -12.62 -3.04
N ASP A 94 5.86 -12.28 -3.01
CA ASP A 94 6.94 -13.27 -2.96
C ASP A 94 7.07 -13.94 -1.59
N ARG A 95 6.59 -13.30 -0.52
CA ARG A 95 6.78 -13.75 0.86
C ARG A 95 5.72 -14.75 1.30
N VAL A 96 4.46 -14.52 0.91
CA VAL A 96 3.31 -15.31 1.39
C VAL A 96 3.05 -16.57 0.54
N GLY A 97 3.81 -16.75 -0.54
CA GLY A 97 3.81 -17.98 -1.35
C GLY A 97 2.53 -18.20 -2.16
N LYS A 98 1.76 -17.14 -2.41
CA LYS A 98 0.52 -17.18 -3.18
C LYS A 98 0.36 -15.93 -4.04
N SER A 99 -0.27 -16.10 -5.19
CA SER A 99 -0.68 -14.96 -6.02
C SER A 99 -1.83 -14.19 -5.36
N VAL A 100 -1.77 -12.87 -5.48
CA VAL A 100 -2.76 -11.93 -4.95
C VAL A 100 -3.12 -10.91 -6.02
N PRO A 101 -4.34 -10.33 -5.99
CA PRO A 101 -4.67 -9.22 -6.88
C PRO A 101 -3.70 -8.05 -6.67
N GLY A 102 -3.35 -7.36 -7.76
CA GLY A 102 -2.57 -6.13 -7.73
C GLY A 102 -3.46 -4.90 -7.83
N LEU A 103 -3.15 -3.87 -7.06
CA LEU A 103 -3.83 -2.58 -7.10
C LEU A 103 -2.81 -1.43 -7.16
N VAL A 104 -3.16 -0.38 -7.90
CA VAL A 104 -2.34 0.83 -8.02
C VAL A 104 -2.89 1.92 -7.12
N LEU A 105 -2.06 2.46 -6.23
CA LEU A 105 -2.36 3.62 -5.41
C LEU A 105 -1.67 4.85 -6.02
N ALA A 106 -2.45 5.72 -6.66
CA ALA A 106 -1.95 7.01 -7.11
C ALA A 106 -1.87 7.98 -5.92
N ILE A 107 -0.71 8.63 -5.76
CA ILE A 107 -0.44 9.65 -4.74
C ILE A 107 0.11 10.94 -5.35
#